data_AF-A0A8X7BVT0-F1
#
_entry.id   AF-A0A8X7BVT0-F1
#
_cell.length_a   1.000
_cell.length_b   1.000
_cell.length_c   1.000
_cell.angle_alpha   90.00
_cell.angle_beta   90.00
_cell.angle_gamma   90.00
#
_symmetry.space_group_name_H-M   'P 1'
#
loop_
_entity.id
_entity.type
_entity.pdbx_description
1 polymer ?
#
loop_
_entity_poly.entity_id
_entity_poly.type
_entity_poly.pdbx_seq_one_letter_code
_entity_poly.pdbx_strand_id
1 'polypeptide(L)'
;MLLPVKRYKSRLSTKLVGSPMDIPELDILLQIILGLFVEAPYILMSTSVSVELGTLGILRRGHRGLATIAAIVEGIGALGATVGPIIIVQMSNTEKWSNNMLIMIVMEVLAILCLSRMAYKDYLAASKSVSFGDYWRKGAAVDYQM
;
A
#
# COMPACT_ATOMS: atom_id res chain seq x y z
N MET A 1 -5.75 2.81 -50.67
CA MET A 1 -6.83 3.72 -50.23
C MET A 1 -6.75 3.83 -48.71
N LEU A 2 -5.85 4.66 -48.19
CA LEU A 2 -5.61 4.84 -46.75
C LEU A 2 -6.25 6.15 -46.29
N LEU A 3 -7.25 6.07 -45.43
CA LEU A 3 -7.95 7.24 -44.89
C LEU A 3 -7.01 8.11 -44.01
N PRO A 4 -7.23 9.44 -43.96
CA PRO A 4 -6.34 10.40 -43.33
C PRO A 4 -6.49 10.44 -41.79
N VAL A 5 -6.03 9.40 -41.09
CA VAL A 5 -6.05 9.31 -39.61
C VAL A 5 -5.14 10.36 -38.94
N LYS A 6 -4.12 10.87 -39.63
CA LYS A 6 -3.19 11.87 -39.09
C LYS A 6 -3.85 13.22 -38.74
N ARG A 7 -5.00 13.55 -39.34
CA ARG A 7 -5.62 14.89 -39.21
C ARG A 7 -6.57 15.03 -38.01
N TYR A 8 -7.03 13.92 -37.43
CA TYR A 8 -7.89 13.95 -36.25
C TYR A 8 -7.09 14.12 -34.95
N LYS A 9 -5.92 13.46 -34.86
CA LYS A 9 -5.07 13.50 -33.66
C LYS A 9 -4.58 14.91 -33.31
N SER A 10 -4.29 15.74 -34.31
CA SER A 10 -3.79 17.12 -34.09
C SER A 10 -4.88 18.11 -33.65
N ARG A 11 -6.14 17.92 -34.07
CA ARG A 11 -7.27 18.78 -33.67
C ARG A 11 -7.92 18.36 -32.35
N LEU A 12 -7.79 17.10 -31.95
CA LEU A 12 -8.29 16.62 -30.66
C LEU A 12 -7.32 16.97 -29.51
N SER A 13 -6.01 16.96 -29.78
CA SER A 13 -4.97 17.36 -28.81
C SER A 13 -5.02 18.85 -28.42
N THR A 14 -5.59 19.69 -29.28
CA THR A 14 -5.72 21.14 -29.05
C THR A 14 -7.09 21.54 -28.47
N LYS A 15 -8.03 20.59 -28.38
CA LYS A 15 -9.40 20.82 -27.86
C LYS A 15 -9.68 20.11 -26.54
N LEU A 16 -8.86 19.13 -26.14
CA LEU A 16 -8.94 18.43 -24.85
C LEU A 16 -7.94 18.95 -23.80
N VAL A 17 -6.95 19.76 -24.21
CA VAL A 17 -6.09 20.55 -23.32
C VAL A 17 -6.73 21.93 -23.21
N GLY A 18 -7.43 22.19 -22.13
CA GLY A 18 -8.41 23.26 -22.00
C GLY A 18 -9.51 22.95 -21.00
N SER A 19 -9.42 21.84 -20.26
CA SER A 19 -10.14 21.66 -19.00
C SER A 19 -9.65 22.70 -17.97
N PRO A 20 -10.53 23.26 -17.13
CA PRO A 20 -10.16 24.23 -16.08
C PRO A 20 -9.27 23.64 -14.95
N MET A 21 -8.69 22.46 -15.15
CA MET A 21 -7.85 21.73 -14.20
C MET A 21 -6.52 21.30 -14.83
N ASP A 22 -5.95 22.15 -15.68
CA ASP A 22 -4.62 21.93 -16.28
C ASP A 22 -3.56 22.77 -15.54
N ILE A 23 -3.63 22.79 -14.20
CA ILE A 23 -2.62 23.47 -13.35
C ILE A 23 -1.59 22.40 -12.96
N PRO A 24 -0.48 22.22 -13.70
CA PRO A 24 0.44 21.11 -13.50
C PRO A 24 1.05 21.09 -12.09
N GLU A 25 1.13 22.24 -11.42
CA GLU A 25 1.64 22.36 -10.06
C GLU A 25 0.73 21.66 -9.04
N LEU A 26 -0.58 21.69 -9.24
CA LEU A 26 -1.58 21.06 -8.37
C LEU A 26 -1.58 19.54 -8.54
N ASP A 27 -1.42 19.03 -9.76
CA ASP A 27 -1.31 17.60 -10.03
C ASP A 27 -0.04 17.01 -9.43
N ILE A 28 1.09 17.71 -9.57
CA ILE A 28 2.36 17.30 -8.97
C ILE A 28 2.26 17.32 -7.45
N LEU A 29 1.68 18.38 -6.88
CA LEU A 29 1.47 18.47 -5.43
C LEU A 29 0.57 17.34 -4.91
N LEU A 30 -0.52 17.04 -5.62
CA LEU A 30 -1.45 15.97 -5.26
C LEU A 30 -0.76 14.60 -5.35
N GLN A 31 0.07 14.35 -6.38
CA GLN A 31 0.85 13.12 -6.51
C GLN A 31 1.90 12.97 -5.40
N ILE A 32 2.55 14.06 -4.98
CA ILE A 32 3.48 14.03 -3.85
C ILE A 32 2.74 13.68 -2.56
N ILE A 33 1.61 14.34 -2.29
CA ILE A 33 0.82 14.07 -1.08
C ILE A 33 0.31 12.63 -1.08
N LEU A 34 -0.25 12.15 -2.20
CA LEU A 34 -0.69 10.76 -2.35
C LEU A 34 0.47 9.78 -2.21
N GLY A 35 1.62 10.04 -2.83
CA GLY A 35 2.81 9.21 -2.71
C GLY A 35 3.27 9.11 -1.25
N LEU A 36 3.31 10.22 -0.52
CA LEU A 36 3.66 10.22 0.90
C LEU A 36 2.63 9.45 1.74
N PHE A 37 1.33 9.66 1.52
CA PHE A 37 0.28 9.05 2.34
C PHE A 37 0.05 7.56 2.04
N VAL A 38 0.30 7.09 0.81
CA VAL A 38 0.09 5.68 0.42
C VAL A 38 1.37 4.87 0.56
N GLU A 39 2.52 5.41 0.16
CA GLU A 39 3.80 4.69 0.20
C GLU A 39 4.37 4.61 1.63
N ALA A 40 4.18 5.65 2.46
CA ALA A 40 4.73 5.64 3.81
C ALA A 40 4.12 4.52 4.70
N PRO A 41 2.80 4.30 4.74
CA PRO A 41 2.22 3.16 5.45
C PRO A 41 2.65 1.81 4.88
N TYR A 42 2.81 1.70 3.56
CA TYR A 42 3.27 0.48 2.90
C TYR A 42 4.70 0.10 3.31
N ILE A 43 5.62 1.07 3.30
CA ILE A 43 7.00 0.88 3.77
C ILE A 43 7.02 0.54 5.27
N LEU A 44 6.20 1.20 6.08
CA LEU A 44 6.11 0.93 7.52
C LEU A 44 5.58 -0.48 7.82
N MET A 45 4.57 -0.95 7.09
CA MET A 45 4.04 -2.30 7.21
C MET A 45 5.10 -3.36 6.88
N SER A 46 5.81 -3.21 5.76
CA SER A 46 6.88 -4.15 5.37
C SER A 46 8.04 -4.15 6.39
N THR A 47 8.34 -2.96 6.93
CA THR A 47 9.37 -2.80 7.96
C THR A 47 8.92 -3.44 9.28
N SER A 48 7.66 -3.26 9.70
CA SER A 48 7.16 -3.85 10.94
C SER A 48 7.16 -5.37 10.88
N VAL A 49 6.76 -5.95 9.74
CA VAL A 49 6.82 -7.40 9.51
C VAL A 49 8.26 -7.90 9.56
N SER A 50 9.19 -7.18 8.95
CA SER A 50 10.62 -7.52 8.98
C SER A 50 11.21 -7.46 10.39
N VAL A 51 10.82 -6.45 11.19
CA VAL A 51 11.25 -6.29 12.59
C VAL A 51 10.69 -7.42 13.45
N GLU A 52 9.39 -7.72 13.34
CA GLU A 52 8.71 -8.75 14.13
C GLU A 52 9.34 -10.13 13.87
N LEU A 53 9.61 -10.45 12.61
CA LEU A 53 10.31 -11.68 12.20
C LEU A 53 11.77 -11.71 12.66
N GLY A 54 12.45 -10.56 12.69
CA GLY A 54 13.82 -10.42 13.19
C GLY A 54 13.95 -10.72 14.69
N THR A 55 12.88 -10.54 15.47
CA THR A 55 12.87 -10.84 16.92
C THR A 55 12.61 -12.31 17.26
N LEU A 56 12.14 -13.12 16.30
CA LEU A 56 11.94 -14.54 16.51
C LEU A 56 13.30 -15.24 16.70
N GLY A 57 13.54 -15.79 17.89
CA GLY A 57 14.80 -16.45 18.24
C GLY A 57 15.21 -17.62 17.31
N ILE A 58 14.25 -18.15 16.54
CA ILE A 58 14.44 -19.21 15.54
C ILE A 58 15.14 -18.68 14.27
N LEU A 59 14.98 -17.39 13.94
CA LEU A 59 15.59 -16.75 12.76
C LEU A 59 16.97 -16.15 13.04
N ARG A 60 17.32 -15.86 14.30
CA ARG A 60 18.65 -15.32 14.68
C ARG A 60 19.81 -16.24 14.29
N ARG A 61 19.55 -17.53 14.06
CA ARG A 61 20.54 -18.53 13.59
C ARG A 61 20.36 -18.94 12.12
N GLY A 62 19.36 -18.42 11.40
CA GLY A 62 19.09 -18.82 10.02
C GLY A 62 18.28 -17.81 9.22
N HIS A 63 18.97 -16.96 8.44
CA HIS A 63 18.41 -15.95 7.53
C HIS A 63 17.38 -16.46 6.50
N ARG A 64 17.29 -17.78 6.30
CA ARG A 64 16.39 -18.41 5.32
C ARG A 64 14.91 -18.15 5.60
N GLY A 65 14.47 -18.13 6.86
CA GLY A 65 13.06 -17.90 7.20
C GLY A 65 12.58 -16.49 6.88
N LEU A 66 13.45 -15.48 7.11
CA LEU A 66 13.12 -14.07 6.90
C LEU A 66 13.01 -13.82 5.40
N ALA A 67 13.94 -14.38 4.62
CA ALA A 67 13.95 -14.29 3.17
C ALA A 67 12.69 -14.91 2.55
N THR A 68 12.22 -16.05 3.04
CA THR A 68 10.98 -16.67 2.52
C THR A 68 9.74 -15.81 2.80
N ILE A 69 9.63 -15.21 3.98
CA ILE A 69 8.45 -14.41 4.32
C ILE A 69 8.48 -13.05 3.61
N ALA A 70 9.66 -12.42 3.51
CA ALA A 70 9.84 -11.24 2.68
C ALA A 70 9.46 -11.53 1.21
N ALA A 71 9.90 -12.67 0.66
CA ALA A 71 9.53 -13.10 -0.68
C ALA A 71 8.02 -13.36 -0.85
N ILE A 72 7.32 -13.82 0.19
CA ILE A 72 5.85 -13.98 0.17
C ILE A 72 5.16 -12.61 0.13
N VAL A 73 5.57 -11.67 0.98
CA VAL A 73 4.99 -10.32 1.03
C VAL A 73 5.21 -9.60 -0.30
N GLU A 74 6.43 -9.62 -0.83
CA GLU A 74 6.75 -9.06 -2.14
C GLU A 74 5.99 -9.78 -3.28
N GLY A 75 5.87 -11.11 -3.20
CA GLY A 75 5.13 -11.91 -4.16
C GLY A 75 3.63 -11.57 -4.21
N ILE A 76 3.01 -11.31 -3.06
CA ILE A 76 1.62 -10.85 -2.98
C ILE A 76 1.49 -9.42 -3.56
N GLY A 77 2.47 -8.55 -3.31
CA GLY A 77 2.53 -7.21 -3.91
C GLY A 77 2.57 -7.25 -5.44
N ALA A 78 3.39 -8.12 -6.02
CA ALA A 78 3.49 -8.33 -7.46
C ALA A 78 2.19 -8.88 -8.08
N LEU A 79 1.48 -9.75 -7.36
CA LEU A 79 0.15 -10.24 -7.78
C LEU A 79 -0.86 -9.10 -7.83
N GLY A 80 -0.91 -8.24 -6.81
CA GLY A 80 -1.78 -7.05 -6.79
C GLY A 80 -1.48 -6.09 -7.95
N ALA A 81 -0.19 -5.82 -8.21
CA ALA A 81 0.26 -4.97 -9.30
C ALA A 81 -0.10 -5.50 -10.70
N THR A 82 -0.26 -6.82 -10.85
CA THR A 82 -0.67 -7.45 -12.11
C THR A 82 -2.19 -7.50 -12.24
N VAL A 83 -2.90 -7.83 -11.16
CA VAL A 83 -4.36 -7.98 -11.16
C VAL A 83 -5.08 -6.63 -11.33
N GLY A 84 -4.55 -5.56 -10.74
CA GLY A 84 -5.14 -4.21 -10.84
C GLY A 84 -5.34 -3.75 -12.29
N PRO A 85 -4.27 -3.69 -13.12
CA PRO A 85 -4.38 -3.34 -14.53
C PRO A 85 -5.30 -4.26 -15.33
N ILE A 86 -5.30 -5.58 -15.05
CA ILE A 86 -6.17 -6.54 -15.76
C ILE A 86 -7.65 -6.22 -15.51
N ILE A 87 -8.04 -5.93 -14.25
CA ILE A 87 -9.42 -5.56 -13.90
C ILE A 87 -9.80 -4.24 -14.59
N ILE A 88 -8.92 -3.24 -14.55
CA ILE A 88 -9.16 -1.93 -15.14
C ILE A 88 -9.32 -2.03 -16.66
N VAL A 89 -8.44 -2.80 -17.32
CA VAL A 89 -8.48 -3.03 -18.78
C VAL A 89 -9.76 -3.75 -19.19
N GLN A 90 -10.18 -4.77 -18.44
CA GLN A 90 -11.41 -5.50 -18.73
C GLN A 90 -12.66 -4.61 -18.62
N MET A 91 -12.66 -3.65 -17.68
CA MET A 91 -13.79 -2.74 -17.47
C MET A 91 -13.77 -1.51 -18.38
N SER A 92 -12.60 -1.17 -18.95
CA SER A 92 -12.41 -0.05 -19.88
C SER A 92 -13.13 -0.23 -21.22
N ASN A 93 -13.65 -1.41 -21.54
CA ASN A 93 -14.26 -1.70 -22.86
C ASN A 93 -15.63 -1.02 -23.07
N THR A 94 -16.16 -0.36 -22.03
CA THR A 94 -17.33 0.51 -22.11
C THR A 94 -16.83 1.91 -21.74
N GLU A 95 -17.14 2.95 -22.53
CA GLU A 95 -16.61 4.33 -22.41
C GLU A 95 -16.91 5.08 -21.08
N LYS A 96 -17.13 4.38 -19.98
CA LYS A 96 -17.46 4.91 -18.65
C LYS A 96 -16.24 4.87 -17.75
N TRP A 97 -15.33 5.82 -17.93
CA TRP A 97 -14.16 6.02 -17.06
C TRP A 97 -14.54 6.12 -15.56
N SER A 98 -15.74 6.63 -15.26
CA SER A 98 -16.31 6.69 -13.91
C SER A 98 -16.48 5.31 -13.24
N ASN A 99 -16.79 4.25 -13.99
CA ASN A 99 -16.93 2.90 -13.42
C ASN A 99 -15.58 2.34 -12.95
N ASN A 100 -14.50 2.62 -13.69
CA ASN A 100 -13.15 2.21 -13.33
C ASN A 100 -12.67 2.94 -12.07
N MET A 101 -13.00 4.23 -11.93
CA MET A 101 -12.69 4.97 -10.71
C MET A 101 -13.45 4.43 -9.50
N LEU A 102 -14.72 4.06 -9.68
CA LEU A 102 -15.54 3.52 -8.59
C LEU A 102 -15.03 2.16 -8.10
N ILE A 103 -14.66 1.25 -9.01
CA ILE A 103 -14.11 -0.06 -8.61
C ILE A 103 -12.77 0.10 -7.87
N MET A 104 -11.91 1.03 -8.28
CA MET A 104 -10.65 1.30 -7.58
C MET A 104 -10.89 1.86 -6.17
N ILE A 105 -11.81 2.80 -6.02
CA ILE A 105 -12.18 3.36 -4.71
C ILE A 105 -12.75 2.25 -3.80
N VAL A 106 -13.61 1.37 -4.32
CA VAL A 106 -14.18 0.25 -3.54
C VAL A 106 -13.08 -0.72 -3.08
N MET A 107 -12.11 -1.03 -3.94
CA MET A 107 -10.99 -1.91 -3.57
C MET A 107 -10.10 -1.29 -2.51
N GLU A 108 -9.83 0.01 -2.60
CA GLU A 108 -9.05 0.76 -1.60
C GLU A 108 -9.76 0.82 -0.24
N VAL A 109 -11.07 1.10 -0.24
CA VAL A 109 -11.89 1.09 0.99
C VAL A 109 -11.90 -0.30 1.62
N LEU A 110 -11.99 -1.37 0.82
CA LEU A 110 -11.92 -2.74 1.31
C LEU A 110 -10.56 -3.05 1.95
N ALA A 111 -9.47 -2.58 1.35
CA ALA A 111 -8.12 -2.72 1.90
C ALA A 111 -8.00 -2.01 3.27
N ILE A 112 -8.48 -0.77 3.38
CA ILE A 112 -8.50 -0.01 4.63
C ILE A 112 -9.36 -0.71 5.71
N LEU A 113 -10.51 -1.28 5.33
CA LEU A 113 -11.35 -2.04 6.27
C LEU A 113 -10.67 -3.32 6.77
N CYS A 114 -9.92 -4.00 5.91
CA CYS A 114 -9.16 -5.19 6.29
C CYS A 114 -7.99 -4.83 7.23
N LEU A 115 -7.22 -3.81 6.86
CA LEU A 115 -6.08 -3.31 7.64
C LEU A 115 -6.51 -2.73 8.98
N SER A 116 -7.60 -1.96 9.03
CA SER A 116 -8.10 -1.39 10.29
C SER A 116 -8.53 -2.46 11.29
N ARG A 117 -9.12 -3.58 10.83
CA ARG A 117 -9.41 -4.72 11.71
C ARG A 117 -8.15 -5.36 12.27
N MET A 118 -7.11 -5.51 11.45
CA MET A 118 -5.81 -6.03 11.90
C MET A 118 -5.16 -5.07 12.91
N ALA A 119 -5.05 -3.79 12.56
CA ALA A 119 -4.48 -2.76 13.42
C ALA A 119 -5.25 -2.63 14.74
N TYR A 120 -6.58 -2.76 14.72
CA TYR A 120 -7.38 -2.73 15.94
C TYR A 120 -7.10 -3.93 16.86
N LYS A 121 -6.93 -5.13 16.30
CA LYS A 121 -6.54 -6.32 17.08
C LYS A 121 -5.18 -6.14 17.72
N ASP A 122 -4.20 -5.60 16.97
CA ASP A 122 -2.85 -5.37 17.48
C ASP A 122 -2.84 -4.28 18.55
N TYR A 123 -3.62 -3.21 18.37
CA TYR A 123 -3.81 -2.16 19.36
C TYR A 123 -4.42 -2.70 20.67
N LEU A 124 -5.45 -3.54 20.58
CA LEU A 124 -6.07 -4.17 21.76
C LEU A 124 -5.12 -5.17 22.44
N ALA A 125 -4.36 -5.94 21.66
CA ALA A 125 -3.36 -6.85 22.19
C ALA A 125 -2.25 -6.10 22.93
N ALA A 126 -1.77 -4.99 22.36
CA ALA A 126 -0.83 -4.08 22.99
C ALA A 126 -1.41 -3.45 24.27
N SER A 127 -2.68 -3.03 24.25
CA SER A 127 -3.34 -2.47 25.44
C SER A 127 -3.44 -3.47 26.60
N LYS A 128 -3.57 -4.78 26.32
CA LYS A 128 -3.57 -5.83 27.35
C LYS A 128 -2.18 -6.25 27.83
N SER A 129 -1.17 -6.19 26.97
CA SER A 129 0.21 -6.62 27.30
C SER A 129 1.04 -5.51 27.94
N VAL A 130 0.68 -4.24 27.74
CA VAL A 130 1.34 -3.08 28.33
C VAL A 130 0.72 -2.73 29.70
N SER A 131 0.78 -3.68 30.63
CA SER A 131 0.82 -3.32 32.06
C SER A 131 2.22 -2.75 32.30
N PHE A 132 2.34 -1.42 32.37
CA PHE A 132 3.61 -0.72 32.63
C PHE A 132 4.38 -1.31 33.84
N GLY A 133 3.65 -1.87 34.82
CA GLY A 133 4.21 -2.55 35.98
C GLY A 133 4.95 -3.86 35.70
N ASP A 134 4.72 -4.51 34.55
CA ASP A 134 5.39 -5.77 34.20
C ASP A 134 6.73 -5.53 33.47
N TYR A 135 6.90 -4.38 32.82
CA TYR A 135 8.20 -3.92 32.32
C TYR A 135 9.14 -3.56 33.47
N TRP A 136 8.63 -2.86 34.48
CA TRP A 136 9.39 -2.51 35.68
C TRP A 136 9.77 -3.76 36.49
N ARG A 137 8.86 -4.73 36.63
CA ARG A 137 9.16 -6.03 37.28
C ARG A 137 10.19 -6.86 36.52
N LYS A 138 10.14 -6.91 35.18
CA LYS A 138 11.11 -7.65 34.37
C LYS A 138 12.48 -6.98 34.33
N GLY A 139 12.57 -5.65 34.36
CA GLY A 139 13.83 -4.93 34.52
C GLY A 139 14.42 -5.12 35.91
N ALA A 140 13.61 -4.94 36.96
CA ALA A 140 14.04 -5.11 38.34
C ALA A 140 14.48 -6.55 38.66
N ALA A 141 13.84 -7.58 38.10
CA ALA A 141 14.23 -8.97 38.34
C ALA A 141 15.58 -9.36 37.70
N VAL A 142 16.03 -8.62 36.68
CA VAL A 142 17.34 -8.85 36.02
C VAL A 142 18.48 -8.19 36.82
N ASP A 143 18.20 -7.11 37.56
CA ASP A 143 19.21 -6.39 38.36
C ASP A 143 19.57 -7.08 39.70
N TYR A 144 18.84 -8.12 40.15
CA TYR A 144 19.14 -8.87 41.39
C TYR A 144 19.87 -10.22 41.16
N GLN A 145 20.33 -10.48 39.93
CA GLN A 145 21.07 -11.71 39.57
C GLN A 145 22.53 -11.44 39.14
N MET A 146 23.09 -10.28 39.50
CA MET A 146 24.52 -9.98 39.41
C MET A 146 25.18 -9.95 40.78
#